data_AF-A0A382VUE9-F1
#
_entry.id   AF-A0A382VUE9-F1
#
_cell.length_a   1.000
_cell.length_b   1.000
_cell.length_c   1.000
_cell.angle_alpha   90.00
_cell.angle_beta   90.00
_cell.angle_gamma   90.00
#
_symmetry.space_group_name_H-M   'P 1'
#
loop_
_entity.id
_entity.type
_entity.pdbx_description
1 polymer ?
#
loop_
_entity_poly.entity_id
_entity_poly.type
_entity_poly.pdbx_seq_one_letter_code
_entity_poly.pdbx_strand_id
1 'polypeptide(L)'
;LGKSTSKSASKWEVGPFAEAFPVNGELGKKSKKKVPALDDPFNSKSSPFENAGYAWKTNPGHGITRQNMMWTTKVKADYDGERQTLGDVLVDEHDPSYEIECEDELYEWVYAKSEKKEFRIRKEDRERAEAIEVPEWERNLWEIYRMCLGEPDSDGWVIYRDHFTKHLGDICYKYEEGQIAYPDLLDRPSRTVVTSEIGRSPSRMRHLIRLDDGTHRRLMPIELERLNMFPDSWTLIDGISDSRRGFLMGNALVVGVISRLRKPLRQLINSR
;
A
#
# COMPACT_ATOMS: atom_id res chain seq x y z
N LEU A 1 3.98 -19.36 17.82
CA LEU A 1 3.36 -18.03 18.10
C LEU A 1 2.69 -18.11 19.46
N GLY A 2 3.05 -17.22 20.39
CA GLY A 2 2.56 -17.14 21.77
C GLY A 2 3.47 -17.81 22.82
N LYS A 3 4.01 -17.04 23.77
CA LYS A 3 4.36 -17.61 25.09
C LYS A 3 3.06 -17.66 25.89
N SER A 4 2.46 -18.86 25.94
CA SER A 4 1.37 -19.13 26.87
C SER A 4 1.92 -19.03 28.30
N THR A 5 1.44 -18.05 29.06
CA THR A 5 1.58 -18.00 30.53
C THR A 5 0.64 -18.98 31.24
N SER A 6 -0.15 -19.78 30.49
CA SER A 6 -0.93 -20.87 31.05
C SER A 6 -0.24 -22.23 30.79
N LYS A 7 0.01 -22.97 31.88
CA LYS A 7 0.49 -24.36 31.91
C LYS A 7 -0.57 -25.35 31.41
N SER A 8 -1.15 -25.13 30.23
CA SER A 8 -1.91 -26.16 29.51
C SER A 8 -1.55 -26.14 28.04
N ALA A 9 -1.13 -27.31 27.55
CA ALA A 9 -0.48 -27.53 26.26
C ALA A 9 -1.20 -26.94 25.04
N SER A 10 -0.45 -26.28 24.16
CA SER A 10 -0.73 -26.30 22.72
C SER A 10 0.55 -26.48 21.90
N LYS A 11 0.69 -27.68 21.32
CA LYS A 11 1.75 -28.16 20.42
C LYS A 11 1.90 -27.29 19.16
N TRP A 12 2.70 -26.24 19.18
CA TRP A 12 3.10 -25.55 17.95
C TRP A 12 4.56 -25.11 18.04
N GLU A 13 5.33 -25.31 16.97
CA GLU A 13 6.70 -24.82 16.88
C GLU A 13 6.68 -23.28 16.86
N VAL A 14 7.42 -22.67 17.77
CA VAL A 14 7.70 -21.22 17.73
C VAL A 14 8.80 -21.04 16.70
N GLY A 15 8.41 -20.68 15.47
CA GLY A 15 9.37 -20.38 14.40
C GLY A 15 10.01 -18.99 14.54
N PRO A 16 11.08 -18.70 13.79
CA PRO A 16 11.85 -17.47 13.88
C PRO A 16 11.04 -16.17 13.84
N PHE A 17 10.01 -16.11 13.01
CA PHE A 17 9.11 -14.95 12.90
C PHE A 17 8.32 -14.70 14.19
N ALA A 18 7.88 -15.76 14.86
CA ALA A 18 7.10 -15.67 16.09
C ALA A 18 7.93 -15.18 17.28
N GLU A 19 9.23 -15.48 17.26
CA GLU A 19 10.19 -14.99 18.24
C GLU A 19 10.58 -13.54 17.96
N ALA A 20 10.83 -13.18 16.70
CA ALA A 20 11.20 -11.82 16.30
C ALA A 20 10.04 -10.82 16.42
N PHE A 21 8.81 -11.25 16.15
CA PHE A 21 7.60 -10.43 16.13
C PHE A 21 6.50 -11.11 16.95
N PRO A 22 6.56 -11.00 18.29
CA PRO A 22 5.54 -11.56 19.16
C PRO A 22 4.18 -10.88 18.92
N VAL A 23 3.12 -11.69 19.03
CA VAL A 23 1.74 -11.27 18.83
C VAL A 23 0.82 -11.97 19.83
N ASN A 24 -0.26 -11.28 20.21
CA ASN A 24 -1.36 -11.78 21.00
C ASN A 24 -2.54 -12.15 20.08
N GLY A 25 -3.17 -13.30 20.30
CA GLY A 25 -4.33 -13.73 19.50
C GLY A 25 -4.67 -15.20 19.72
N GLU A 26 -5.87 -15.60 19.30
CA GLU A 26 -6.32 -16.98 19.37
C GLU A 26 -6.00 -17.73 18.06
N LEU A 27 -5.16 -18.76 18.16
CA LEU A 27 -4.82 -19.61 17.02
C LEU A 27 -5.94 -20.66 16.84
N GLY A 28 -7.05 -20.24 16.22
CA GLY A 28 -8.22 -21.10 16.00
C GLY A 28 -7.93 -22.35 15.15
N LYS A 29 -8.60 -23.47 15.43
CA LYS A 29 -8.50 -24.72 14.63
C LYS A 29 -8.91 -24.54 13.16
N LYS A 30 -9.69 -23.50 12.83
CA LYS A 30 -10.18 -23.17 11.48
C LYS A 30 -9.20 -22.31 10.66
N SER A 31 -8.03 -21.97 11.19
CA SER A 31 -7.07 -21.07 10.53
C SER A 31 -6.39 -21.69 9.31
N LYS A 32 -6.33 -23.03 9.20
CA LYS A 32 -5.77 -23.75 8.06
C LYS A 32 -6.85 -24.05 7.01
N LYS A 33 -6.69 -23.53 5.79
CA LYS A 33 -7.64 -23.66 4.67
C LYS A 33 -6.90 -23.86 3.34
N LYS A 34 -7.60 -24.25 2.28
CA LYS A 34 -7.05 -24.17 0.91
C LYS A 34 -6.92 -22.70 0.51
N VAL A 35 -5.89 -22.37 -0.27
CA VAL A 35 -5.84 -21.07 -0.95
C VAL A 35 -7.01 -21.03 -1.94
N PRO A 36 -7.85 -19.99 -1.90
CA PRO A 36 -8.98 -19.90 -2.81
C PRO A 36 -8.58 -19.81 -4.28
N ALA A 37 -9.51 -20.13 -5.17
CA ALA A 37 -9.28 -20.03 -6.60
C ALA A 37 -9.28 -18.56 -7.06
N LEU A 38 -8.70 -18.27 -8.23
CA LEU A 38 -8.61 -16.89 -8.74
C LEU A 38 -9.97 -16.33 -9.16
N ASP A 39 -10.92 -17.20 -9.48
CA ASP A 39 -12.30 -16.90 -9.88
C ASP A 39 -13.28 -16.87 -8.68
N ASP A 40 -12.81 -17.11 -7.46
CA ASP A 40 -13.65 -16.95 -6.27
C ASP A 40 -14.05 -15.48 -6.09
N PRO A 41 -15.34 -15.16 -5.89
CA PRO A 41 -15.85 -13.80 -5.85
C PRO A 41 -15.51 -13.13 -4.50
N PHE A 42 -14.29 -12.60 -4.41
CA PHE A 42 -13.89 -11.78 -3.26
C PHE A 42 -14.25 -10.31 -3.45
N ASN A 43 -14.77 -9.70 -2.39
CA ASN A 43 -14.83 -8.26 -2.22
C ASN A 43 -14.06 -7.87 -0.96
N SER A 44 -13.87 -6.56 -0.73
CA SER A 44 -13.15 -6.04 0.44
C SER A 44 -13.72 -6.49 1.79
N LYS A 45 -14.99 -6.95 1.84
CA LYS A 45 -15.68 -7.45 3.03
C LYS A 45 -15.63 -8.98 3.18
N SER A 46 -15.19 -9.72 2.16
CA SER A 46 -15.16 -11.18 2.14
C SER A 46 -13.75 -11.76 2.00
N SER A 47 -12.70 -10.97 2.31
CA SER A 47 -11.31 -11.44 2.27
C SER A 47 -11.15 -12.77 3.01
N PRO A 48 -10.58 -13.80 2.37
CA PRO A 48 -10.34 -15.09 2.99
C PRO A 48 -9.09 -15.05 3.90
N PHE A 49 -8.36 -13.93 3.88
CA PHE A 49 -7.14 -13.66 4.63
C PHE A 49 -7.41 -12.72 5.81
N GLU A 50 -6.87 -13.10 6.97
CA GLU A 50 -6.77 -12.26 8.16
C GLU A 50 -5.42 -11.50 8.14
N ASN A 51 -5.09 -10.78 9.23
CA ASN A 51 -3.92 -9.90 9.29
C ASN A 51 -2.57 -10.59 9.57
N ALA A 52 -2.55 -11.90 9.82
CA ALA A 52 -1.33 -12.69 9.90
C ALA A 52 -1.54 -14.06 9.26
N GLY A 53 -0.52 -14.60 8.61
CA GLY A 53 -0.60 -15.90 7.96
C GLY A 53 0.62 -16.27 7.14
N TYR A 54 0.59 -17.49 6.60
CA TYR A 54 1.54 -17.98 5.61
C TYR A 54 0.86 -18.99 4.69
N ALA A 55 1.35 -19.08 3.45
CA ALA A 55 0.89 -20.06 2.47
C ALA A 55 2.01 -21.05 2.14
N TRP A 56 1.65 -22.27 1.80
CA TRP A 56 2.59 -23.31 1.39
C TRP A 56 1.96 -24.27 0.39
N LYS A 57 2.82 -24.97 -0.37
CA LYS A 57 2.39 -26.05 -1.27
C LYS A 57 2.59 -27.38 -0.58
N THR A 58 1.59 -28.26 -0.63
CA THR A 58 1.67 -29.61 -0.05
C THR A 58 1.35 -30.67 -1.10
N ASN A 59 1.93 -31.86 -0.95
CA ASN A 59 1.55 -33.06 -1.70
C ASN A 59 0.98 -34.08 -0.70
N PRO A 60 -0.35 -34.19 -0.58
CA PRO A 60 -0.96 -35.06 0.40
C PRO A 60 -0.85 -36.57 0.06
N GLY A 61 -0.22 -36.93 -1.07
CA GLY A 61 -0.08 -38.31 -1.53
C GLY A 61 -1.38 -38.87 -2.11
N HIS A 62 -1.45 -40.20 -2.29
CA HIS A 62 -2.67 -40.93 -2.68
C HIS A 62 -3.30 -40.48 -4.02
N GLY A 63 -2.48 -40.11 -5.01
CA GLY A 63 -2.97 -39.65 -6.32
C GLY A 63 -3.59 -38.24 -6.31
N ILE A 64 -3.52 -37.54 -5.19
CA ILE A 64 -4.04 -36.17 -5.06
C ILE A 64 -2.99 -35.19 -5.62
N THR A 65 -3.43 -34.29 -6.50
CA THR A 65 -2.59 -33.22 -7.05
C THR A 65 -2.09 -32.28 -5.95
N ARG A 66 -0.94 -31.65 -6.18
CA ARG A 66 -0.36 -30.68 -5.24
C ARG A 66 -1.38 -29.58 -4.93
N GLN A 67 -1.58 -29.29 -3.65
CA GLN A 67 -2.54 -28.28 -3.19
C GLN A 67 -1.81 -27.10 -2.57
N ASN A 68 -2.30 -25.89 -2.87
CA ASN A 68 -1.89 -24.67 -2.20
C ASN A 68 -2.73 -24.52 -0.94
N MET A 69 -2.07 -24.47 0.21
CA MET A 69 -2.67 -24.33 1.52
C MET A 69 -2.28 -23.00 2.12
N MET A 70 -3.14 -22.45 2.96
CA MET A 70 -2.82 -21.29 3.77
C MET A 70 -3.20 -21.52 5.22
N TRP A 71 -2.50 -20.82 6.08
CA TRP A 71 -2.89 -20.63 7.46
C TRP A 71 -2.99 -19.12 7.70
N THR A 72 -4.10 -18.66 8.26
CA THR A 72 -4.31 -17.25 8.54
C THR A 72 -5.16 -17.05 9.79
N THR A 73 -4.87 -16.00 10.57
CA THR A 73 -5.58 -15.70 11.81
C THR A 73 -5.47 -14.22 12.18
N LYS A 74 -6.37 -13.76 13.05
CA LYS A 74 -6.37 -12.39 13.56
C LYS A 74 -5.49 -12.31 14.80
N VAL A 75 -4.47 -11.47 14.74
CA VAL A 75 -3.54 -11.21 15.85
C VAL A 75 -3.41 -9.71 16.12
N LYS A 76 -2.87 -9.37 17.28
CA LYS A 76 -2.43 -8.02 17.64
C LYS A 76 -0.95 -8.08 17.99
N ALA A 77 -0.17 -7.10 17.55
CA ALA A 77 1.24 -7.01 17.94
C ALA A 77 1.38 -6.97 19.46
N ASP A 78 2.28 -7.79 20.00
CA ASP A 78 2.68 -7.76 21.40
C ASP A 78 3.96 -6.93 21.50
N TYR A 79 3.80 -5.60 21.45
CA TYR A 79 4.91 -4.68 21.34
C TYR A 79 4.71 -3.45 22.22
N ASP A 80 5.55 -3.35 23.23
CA ASP A 80 5.63 -2.28 24.24
C ASP A 80 6.88 -1.41 24.09
N GLY A 81 7.73 -1.70 23.11
CA GLY A 81 8.93 -0.92 22.82
C GLY A 81 8.65 0.41 22.11
N GLU A 82 9.72 1.14 21.84
CA GLU A 82 9.68 2.42 21.14
C GLU A 82 9.06 2.29 19.75
N ARG A 83 8.23 3.28 19.41
CA ARG A 83 7.55 3.40 18.13
C ARG A 83 8.11 4.62 17.42
N GLN A 84 8.24 4.52 16.10
CA GLN A 84 8.64 5.61 15.25
C GLN A 84 7.42 6.06 14.43
N THR A 85 7.19 7.36 14.39
CA THR A 85 6.18 8.05 13.60
C THR A 85 6.81 8.64 12.34
N LEU A 86 5.98 9.16 11.43
CA LEU A 86 6.47 9.91 10.27
C LEU A 86 7.20 11.20 10.69
N GLY A 87 6.78 11.84 11.78
CA GLY A 87 7.46 13.03 12.31
C GLY A 87 8.88 12.74 12.78
N ASP A 88 9.11 11.58 13.40
CA ASP A 88 10.40 11.21 14.00
C ASP A 88 11.54 11.02 12.98
N VAL A 89 11.22 10.88 11.69
CA VAL A 89 12.23 10.70 10.62
C VAL A 89 12.57 11.98 9.89
N LEU A 90 11.83 13.06 10.14
CA LEU A 90 12.01 14.31 9.42
C LEU A 90 13.36 14.94 9.74
N VAL A 91 13.90 15.68 8.79
CA VAL A 91 15.07 16.54 9.04
C VAL A 91 14.64 17.87 9.65
N ASP A 92 15.53 18.47 10.44
CA ASP A 92 15.30 19.81 11.01
C ASP A 92 15.43 20.91 9.96
N GLU A 93 16.43 20.79 9.06
CA GLU A 93 16.66 21.69 7.93
C GLU A 93 16.41 20.95 6.62
N HIS A 94 15.50 21.46 5.77
CA HIS A 94 15.17 20.87 4.47
C HIS A 94 15.56 21.77 3.29
N ASP A 95 15.71 21.15 2.12
CA ASP A 95 15.90 21.86 0.86
C ASP A 95 14.56 22.45 0.37
N PRO A 96 14.44 23.78 0.18
CA PRO A 96 13.22 24.42 -0.31
C PRO A 96 12.72 23.88 -1.66
N SER A 97 13.57 23.22 -2.46
CA SER A 97 13.15 22.60 -3.72
C SER A 97 12.12 21.46 -3.56
N TYR A 98 11.91 20.99 -2.33
CA TYR A 98 10.90 20.00 -1.97
C TYR A 98 9.56 20.61 -1.53
N GLU A 99 9.51 21.92 -1.31
CA GLU A 99 8.29 22.65 -0.96
C GLU A 99 7.32 22.73 -2.15
N ILE A 100 6.03 22.84 -1.83
CA ILE A 100 4.97 23.07 -2.80
C ILE A 100 4.43 24.47 -2.58
N GLU A 101 4.86 25.40 -3.43
CA GLU A 101 4.46 26.81 -3.37
C GLU A 101 3.19 27.10 -4.18
N CYS A 102 2.90 26.27 -5.20
CA CYS A 102 1.79 26.49 -6.12
C CYS A 102 0.46 25.97 -5.54
N GLU A 103 -0.53 26.85 -5.38
CA GLU A 103 -1.87 26.47 -4.90
C GLU A 103 -2.56 25.45 -5.83
N ASP A 104 -2.41 25.59 -7.16
CA ASP A 104 -2.97 24.64 -8.11
C ASP A 104 -2.34 23.24 -7.96
N GLU A 105 -1.04 23.16 -7.65
CA GLU A 105 -0.38 21.88 -7.37
C GLU A 105 -0.91 21.29 -6.05
N LEU A 106 -1.11 22.10 -5.01
CA LEU A 106 -1.73 21.64 -3.76
C LEU A 106 -3.13 21.08 -3.99
N TYR A 107 -3.91 21.70 -4.88
CA TYR A 107 -5.23 21.21 -5.27
C TYR A 107 -5.16 19.83 -5.94
N GLU A 108 -4.21 19.62 -6.86
CA GLU A 108 -3.95 18.30 -7.45
C GLU A 108 -3.56 17.26 -6.38
N TRP A 109 -2.81 17.65 -5.34
CA TRP A 109 -2.50 16.76 -4.22
C TRP A 109 -3.74 16.40 -3.40
N VAL A 110 -4.61 17.37 -3.10
CA VAL A 110 -5.89 17.13 -2.41
C VAL A 110 -6.71 16.11 -3.19
N TYR A 111 -6.87 16.32 -4.49
CA TYR A 111 -7.58 15.40 -5.38
C TYR A 111 -6.93 14.02 -5.44
N ALA A 112 -5.60 13.95 -5.53
CA ALA A 112 -4.90 12.67 -5.54
C ALA A 112 -5.20 11.85 -4.27
N LYS A 113 -5.38 12.50 -3.11
CA LYS A 113 -5.64 11.86 -1.81
C LYS A 113 -7.11 11.70 -1.44
N SER A 114 -8.03 12.34 -2.16
CA SER A 114 -9.47 12.26 -1.92
C SER A 114 -10.05 10.88 -2.27
N GLU A 115 -11.29 10.66 -1.84
CA GLU A 115 -12.09 9.51 -2.29
C GLU A 115 -12.45 9.67 -3.77
N LYS A 116 -12.35 8.60 -4.55
CA LYS A 116 -12.75 8.57 -5.96
C LYS A 116 -13.83 7.53 -6.18
N LYS A 117 -14.89 7.94 -6.89
CA LYS A 117 -15.98 7.08 -7.35
C LYS A 117 -16.20 7.34 -8.82
N GLU A 118 -15.33 6.75 -9.64
CA GLU A 118 -15.19 7.09 -11.05
C GLU A 118 -15.52 5.87 -11.92
N PHE A 119 -15.76 6.13 -13.20
CA PHE A 119 -15.72 5.08 -14.21
C PHE A 119 -14.37 5.11 -14.91
N ARG A 120 -13.82 3.95 -15.22
CA ARG A 120 -12.54 3.84 -15.94
C ARG A 120 -12.73 3.02 -17.20
N ILE A 121 -12.22 3.56 -18.31
CA ILE A 121 -12.14 2.88 -19.60
C ILE A 121 -10.75 2.27 -19.72
N ARG A 122 -10.67 0.99 -20.11
CA ARG A 122 -9.37 0.32 -20.31
C ARG A 122 -8.69 0.92 -21.53
N LYS A 123 -7.36 0.91 -21.55
CA LYS A 123 -6.60 1.46 -22.68
C LYS A 123 -6.95 0.76 -24.01
N GLU A 124 -7.17 -0.55 -23.97
CA GLU A 124 -7.58 -1.38 -25.12
C GLU A 124 -9.00 -1.07 -25.61
N ASP A 125 -9.83 -0.41 -24.80
CA ASP A 125 -11.23 -0.11 -25.11
C ASP A 125 -11.42 1.28 -25.69
N ARG A 126 -10.33 2.02 -25.92
CA ARG A 126 -10.38 3.40 -26.42
C ARG A 126 -11.18 3.52 -27.72
N GLU A 127 -10.83 2.75 -28.74
CA GLU A 127 -11.50 2.83 -30.05
C GLU A 127 -12.98 2.48 -29.95
N ARG A 128 -13.33 1.53 -29.07
CA ARG A 128 -14.72 1.16 -28.79
C ARG A 128 -15.49 2.28 -28.09
N ALA A 129 -14.84 3.00 -27.19
CA ALA A 129 -15.41 4.17 -26.54
C ALA A 129 -15.56 5.38 -27.49
N GLU A 130 -14.59 5.60 -28.38
CA GLU A 130 -14.67 6.64 -29.42
C GLU A 130 -15.81 6.37 -30.43
N ALA A 131 -16.15 5.10 -30.68
CA ALA A 131 -17.27 4.72 -31.56
C ALA A 131 -18.67 4.86 -30.92
N ILE A 132 -18.76 5.15 -29.62
CA ILE A 132 -20.04 5.36 -28.92
C ILE A 132 -20.34 6.85 -28.90
N GLU A 133 -21.19 7.27 -29.85
CA GLU A 133 -21.72 8.63 -29.89
C GLU A 133 -22.72 8.88 -28.76
N VAL A 134 -22.65 10.06 -28.17
CA VAL A 134 -23.63 10.60 -27.22
C VAL A 134 -24.24 11.85 -27.84
N PRO A 135 -25.28 11.70 -28.68
CA PRO A 135 -25.84 12.80 -29.47
C PRO A 135 -26.31 13.98 -28.63
N GLU A 136 -26.82 13.72 -27.41
CA GLU A 136 -27.29 14.77 -26.50
C GLU A 136 -26.19 15.76 -26.09
N TRP A 137 -24.92 15.35 -26.21
CA TRP A 137 -23.76 16.13 -25.80
C TRP A 137 -22.81 16.45 -26.96
N GLU A 138 -23.17 16.07 -28.20
CA GLU A 138 -22.36 16.22 -29.41
C GLU A 138 -20.91 15.72 -29.22
N ARG A 139 -20.75 14.62 -28.49
CA ARG A 139 -19.46 14.05 -28.11
C ARG A 139 -19.53 12.54 -28.09
N ASN A 140 -18.39 11.88 -28.23
CA ASN A 140 -18.30 10.44 -27.97
C ASN A 140 -17.99 10.15 -26.49
N LEU A 141 -18.18 8.88 -26.09
CA LEU A 141 -17.97 8.45 -24.71
C LEU A 141 -16.53 8.66 -24.22
N TRP A 142 -15.53 8.56 -25.12
CA TRP A 142 -14.13 8.80 -24.78
C TRP A 142 -13.84 10.27 -24.46
N GLU A 143 -14.44 11.21 -25.19
CA GLU A 143 -14.31 12.64 -24.91
C GLU A 143 -14.94 13.00 -23.56
N ILE A 144 -16.15 12.48 -23.29
CA ILE A 144 -16.82 12.65 -21.98
C ILE A 144 -15.95 12.07 -20.86
N TYR A 145 -15.37 10.88 -21.05
CA TYR A 145 -14.44 10.27 -20.11
C TYR A 145 -13.22 11.15 -19.82
N ARG A 146 -12.62 11.73 -20.85
CA ARG A 146 -11.47 12.64 -20.72
C ARG A 146 -11.82 13.91 -19.94
N MET A 147 -13.01 14.46 -20.15
CA MET A 147 -13.50 15.62 -19.39
C MET A 147 -13.66 15.27 -17.91
N CYS A 148 -14.32 14.14 -17.60
CA CYS A 148 -14.52 13.70 -16.21
C CYS A 148 -13.20 13.43 -15.46
N LEU A 149 -12.14 13.02 -16.17
CA LEU A 149 -10.82 12.83 -15.58
C LEU A 149 -10.02 14.13 -15.38
N GLY A 150 -10.29 15.14 -16.20
CA GLY A 150 -9.54 16.40 -16.23
C GLY A 150 -9.97 17.40 -15.16
N GLU A 151 -11.15 17.22 -14.59
CA GLU A 151 -11.73 18.16 -13.62
C GLU A 151 -12.00 17.47 -12.27
N PRO A 152 -11.07 17.64 -11.30
CA PRO A 152 -11.11 17.05 -9.96
C PRO A 152 -12.41 17.24 -9.14
N ASP A 153 -13.17 18.30 -9.42
CA ASP A 153 -14.42 18.66 -8.70
C ASP A 153 -15.65 18.63 -9.61
N SER A 154 -15.51 18.16 -10.85
CA SER A 154 -16.67 18.09 -11.72
C SER A 154 -17.58 16.97 -11.23
N ASP A 155 -18.85 17.30 -10.99
CA ASP A 155 -19.94 16.32 -10.90
C ASP A 155 -20.12 15.54 -12.23
N GLY A 156 -19.16 15.59 -13.16
CA GLY A 156 -19.16 14.88 -14.44
C GLY A 156 -19.47 13.40 -14.27
N TRP A 157 -18.87 12.72 -13.29
CA TRP A 157 -19.20 11.31 -13.03
C TRP A 157 -20.65 11.07 -12.58
N VAL A 158 -21.29 12.06 -11.97
CA VAL A 158 -22.70 12.03 -11.59
C VAL A 158 -23.57 12.33 -12.80
N ILE A 159 -23.25 13.38 -13.55
CA ILE A 159 -23.97 13.84 -14.75
C ILE A 159 -24.00 12.74 -15.82
N TYR A 160 -22.86 12.11 -16.10
CA TYR A 160 -22.71 11.15 -17.18
C TYR A 160 -22.86 9.68 -16.75
N ARG A 161 -23.29 9.44 -15.50
CA ARG A 161 -23.36 8.11 -14.88
C ARG A 161 -24.09 7.08 -15.74
N ASP A 162 -25.23 7.45 -16.32
CA ASP A 162 -26.07 6.52 -17.07
C ASP A 162 -25.38 6.06 -18.37
N HIS A 163 -24.66 6.97 -19.04
CA HIS A 163 -23.86 6.64 -20.22
C HIS A 163 -22.76 5.62 -19.88
N PHE A 164 -22.02 5.80 -18.79
CA PHE A 164 -21.01 4.83 -18.36
C PHE A 164 -21.61 3.51 -17.86
N THR A 165 -22.74 3.58 -17.15
CA THR A 165 -23.39 2.38 -16.57
C THR A 165 -23.90 1.44 -17.67
N LYS A 166 -24.37 1.98 -18.79
CA LYS A 166 -24.78 1.19 -19.97
C LYS A 166 -23.66 0.31 -20.53
N HIS A 167 -22.40 0.70 -20.32
CA HIS A 167 -21.21 0.04 -20.86
C HIS A 167 -20.33 -0.62 -19.77
N LEU A 168 -20.88 -0.80 -18.57
CA LEU A 168 -20.19 -1.40 -17.44
C LEU A 168 -19.93 -2.89 -17.67
N GLY A 169 -18.69 -3.33 -17.43
CA GLY A 169 -18.20 -4.68 -17.68
C GLY A 169 -17.52 -4.82 -19.05
N ASP A 170 -18.19 -4.39 -20.12
CA ASP A 170 -17.72 -4.53 -21.50
C ASP A 170 -16.49 -3.65 -21.80
N ILE A 171 -16.62 -2.33 -21.57
CA ILE A 171 -15.52 -1.37 -21.82
C ILE A 171 -15.23 -0.46 -20.61
N CYS A 172 -16.16 -0.35 -19.67
CA CYS A 172 -16.02 0.45 -18.47
C CYS A 172 -16.00 -0.43 -17.21
N TYR A 173 -15.29 0.00 -16.17
CA TYR A 173 -15.44 -0.56 -14.82
C TYR A 173 -15.56 0.55 -13.78
N LYS A 174 -16.17 0.24 -12.64
CA LYS A 174 -16.23 1.15 -11.49
C LYS A 174 -14.89 1.13 -10.79
N TYR A 175 -14.30 2.31 -10.64
CA TYR A 175 -13.09 2.51 -9.87
C TYR A 175 -13.47 3.24 -8.58
N GLU A 176 -13.24 2.54 -7.46
CA GLU A 176 -13.45 3.07 -6.13
C GLU A 176 -12.11 3.15 -5.42
N GLU A 177 -11.81 4.33 -4.90
CA GLU A 177 -10.60 4.58 -4.11
C GLU A 177 -11.02 5.33 -2.84
N GLY A 178 -10.68 4.82 -1.66
CA GLY A 178 -11.03 5.47 -0.40
C GLY A 178 -10.26 6.79 -0.19
N GLN A 179 -10.66 7.60 0.77
CA GLN A 179 -9.86 8.76 1.17
C GLN A 179 -8.61 8.34 1.95
N ILE A 180 -7.48 9.02 1.77
CA ILE A 180 -6.32 8.96 2.68
C ILE A 180 -6.05 10.32 3.31
N ALA A 181 -5.25 10.34 4.38
CA ALA A 181 -4.87 11.57 5.04
C ALA A 181 -4.19 12.55 4.07
N TYR A 182 -4.64 13.80 4.11
CA TYR A 182 -4.01 14.94 3.46
C TYR A 182 -3.94 16.09 4.47
N PRO A 183 -2.76 16.66 4.70
CA PRO A 183 -1.43 16.07 4.48
C PRO A 183 -1.25 14.74 5.25
N ASP A 184 -0.15 14.02 5.03
CA ASP A 184 0.20 12.86 5.83
C ASP A 184 0.44 13.28 7.30
N LEU A 185 -0.07 12.46 8.22
CA LEU A 185 -0.07 12.75 9.65
C LEU A 185 1.28 12.42 10.28
N LEU A 186 1.90 13.41 10.93
CA LEU A 186 3.23 13.26 11.53
C LEU A 186 3.23 12.44 12.83
N ASP A 187 2.09 12.36 13.53
CA ASP A 187 1.93 11.63 14.78
C ASP A 187 1.63 10.12 14.60
N ARG A 188 1.60 9.66 13.35
CA ARG A 188 1.28 8.26 13.00
C ARG A 188 2.46 7.57 12.31
N PRO A 189 2.49 6.23 12.32
CA PRO A 189 3.44 5.49 11.49
C PRO A 189 3.28 5.87 10.01
N SER A 190 4.42 5.96 9.31
CA SER A 190 4.44 6.20 7.88
C SER A 190 3.67 5.12 7.10
N ARG A 191 3.11 5.51 5.95
CA ARG A 191 2.68 4.54 4.94
C ARG A 191 3.92 3.92 4.30
N THR A 192 3.72 2.84 3.56
CA THR A 192 4.77 2.20 2.78
C THR A 192 5.37 3.20 1.78
N VAL A 193 6.70 3.34 1.81
CA VAL A 193 7.45 4.12 0.82
C VAL A 193 7.36 3.42 -0.53
N VAL A 194 7.00 4.16 -1.58
CA VAL A 194 6.95 3.62 -2.94
C VAL A 194 8.22 3.94 -3.73
N THR A 195 8.49 3.19 -4.79
CA THR A 195 9.70 3.38 -5.62
C THR A 195 9.78 4.73 -6.33
N SER A 196 8.66 5.45 -6.42
CA SER A 196 8.59 6.77 -7.04
C SER A 196 8.35 7.89 -6.01
N GLU A 197 8.65 7.65 -4.74
CA GLU A 197 8.42 8.57 -3.61
C GLU A 197 9.01 9.95 -3.86
N ILE A 198 10.28 10.00 -4.29
CA ILE A 198 10.99 11.23 -4.67
C ILE A 198 10.68 11.58 -6.12
N GLY A 199 9.45 12.05 -6.35
CA GLY A 199 8.97 12.57 -7.62
C GLY A 199 8.25 13.90 -7.42
N ARG A 200 8.30 14.78 -8.43
CA ARG A 200 7.71 16.12 -8.32
C ARG A 200 6.19 16.10 -8.40
N SER A 201 5.63 15.39 -9.36
CA SER A 201 4.18 15.44 -9.62
C SER A 201 3.34 14.95 -8.44
N PRO A 202 2.15 15.53 -8.22
CA PRO A 202 1.19 15.05 -7.24
C PRO A 202 0.88 13.56 -7.45
N SER A 203 0.84 12.83 -6.34
CA SER A 203 0.45 11.42 -6.36
C SER A 203 -0.03 10.99 -5.00
N ARG A 204 -1.11 10.22 -5.00
CA ARG A 204 -1.66 9.59 -3.80
C ARG A 204 -0.65 8.76 -3.03
N MET A 205 0.22 8.06 -3.76
CA MET A 205 1.17 7.13 -3.17
C MET A 205 2.30 7.84 -2.43
N ARG A 206 2.61 9.08 -2.82
CA ARG A 206 3.65 9.88 -2.20
C ARG A 206 3.17 10.51 -0.91
N HIS A 207 4.11 10.76 -0.02
CA HIS A 207 3.91 11.53 1.19
C HIS A 207 3.98 13.01 0.86
N LEU A 208 3.04 13.76 1.43
CA LEU A 208 3.06 15.20 1.47
C LEU A 208 2.81 15.59 2.91
N ILE A 209 3.72 16.34 3.52
CA ILE A 209 3.60 16.77 4.91
C ILE A 209 3.36 18.27 4.98
N ARG A 210 2.86 18.73 6.12
CA ARG A 210 2.73 20.16 6.43
C ARG A 210 3.49 20.45 7.72
N LEU A 211 4.35 21.46 7.65
CA LEU A 211 5.15 21.95 8.76
C LEU A 211 4.33 22.92 9.64
N ASP A 212 4.84 23.24 10.82
CA ASP A 212 4.15 24.09 11.81
C ASP A 212 3.91 25.53 11.31
N ASP A 213 4.77 26.03 10.43
CA ASP A 213 4.64 27.34 9.77
C ASP A 213 3.57 27.36 8.65
N GLY A 214 3.01 26.19 8.33
CA GLY A 214 2.01 26.00 7.28
C GLY A 214 2.56 25.53 5.94
N THR A 215 3.89 25.46 5.78
CA THR A 215 4.56 25.05 4.54
C THR A 215 4.26 23.59 4.23
N HIS A 216 3.89 23.30 2.97
CA HIS A 216 3.70 21.94 2.48
C HIS A 216 4.94 21.48 1.73
N ARG A 217 5.40 20.26 1.99
CA ARG A 217 6.53 19.71 1.25
C ARG A 217 6.49 18.20 1.09
N ARG A 218 7.22 17.73 0.08
CA ARG A 218 7.51 16.31 -0.14
C ARG A 218 8.61 15.83 0.81
N LEU A 219 8.71 14.52 1.00
CA LEU A 219 9.83 13.92 1.73
C LEU A 219 11.13 13.99 0.91
N MET A 220 12.25 14.08 1.61
CA MET A 220 13.60 14.06 1.05
C MET A 220 14.24 12.67 1.12
N PRO A 221 15.26 12.37 0.29
CA PRO A 221 15.92 11.06 0.30
C PRO A 221 16.44 10.61 1.68
N ILE A 222 16.99 11.52 2.49
CA ILE A 222 17.47 11.21 3.84
C ILE A 222 16.33 10.72 4.73
N GLU A 223 15.14 11.28 4.60
CA GLU A 223 13.97 10.89 5.39
C GLU A 223 13.50 9.48 4.98
N LEU A 224 13.63 9.12 3.70
CA LEU A 224 13.36 7.75 3.23
C LEU A 224 14.41 6.74 3.70
N GLU A 225 15.68 7.15 3.80
CA GLU A 225 16.75 6.36 4.42
C GLU A 225 16.40 6.06 5.88
N ARG A 226 16.00 7.09 6.64
CA ARG A 226 15.58 6.98 8.05
C ARG A 226 14.34 6.11 8.24
N LEU A 227 13.32 6.23 7.37
CA LEU A 227 12.13 5.36 7.38
C LEU A 227 12.49 3.89 7.23
N ASN A 228 13.48 3.58 6.40
CA ASN A 228 13.99 2.23 6.24
C ASN A 228 15.09 1.86 7.25
N MET A 229 15.39 2.76 8.20
CA MET A 229 16.41 2.63 9.24
C MET A 229 17.84 2.44 8.69
N PHE A 230 18.12 3.03 7.53
CA PHE A 230 19.48 3.22 7.06
C PHE A 230 20.13 4.43 7.76
N PRO A 231 21.48 4.45 7.88
CA PRO A 231 22.19 5.66 8.27
C PRO A 231 21.92 6.82 7.31
N ASP A 232 22.03 8.06 7.81
CA ASP A 232 21.94 9.24 6.97
C ASP A 232 22.98 9.22 5.85
N SER A 233 22.57 9.68 4.66
CA SER A 233 23.39 9.73 3.45
C SER A 233 23.83 8.34 2.94
N TRP A 234 23.18 7.26 3.37
CA TRP A 234 23.50 5.90 2.90
C TRP A 234 23.40 5.73 1.38
N THR A 235 22.47 6.44 0.73
CA THR A 235 22.31 6.44 -0.73
C THR A 235 22.93 7.64 -1.41
N LEU A 236 23.64 8.51 -0.68
CA LEU A 236 24.37 9.63 -1.26
C LEU A 236 25.62 9.11 -1.95
N ILE A 237 25.45 8.75 -3.22
CA ILE A 237 26.49 8.16 -4.08
C ILE A 237 26.68 9.11 -5.26
N ASP A 238 27.93 9.41 -5.62
CA ASP A 238 28.25 10.27 -6.75
C ASP A 238 27.57 9.80 -8.04
N GLY A 239 26.97 10.73 -8.78
CA GLY A 239 26.19 10.46 -10.00
C GLY A 239 24.79 9.84 -9.80
N ILE A 240 24.33 9.63 -8.56
CA ILE A 240 22.97 9.15 -8.26
C ILE A 240 22.06 10.32 -7.89
N SER A 241 20.98 10.50 -8.65
CA SER A 241 19.97 11.53 -8.39
C SER A 241 19.06 11.17 -7.22
N ASP A 242 18.45 12.18 -6.59
CA ASP A 242 17.49 11.99 -5.50
C ASP A 242 16.31 11.08 -5.86
N SER A 243 15.82 11.14 -7.10
CA SER A 243 14.79 10.21 -7.57
C SER A 243 15.25 8.76 -7.56
N ARG A 244 16.51 8.50 -7.94
CA ARG A 244 17.11 7.15 -7.86
C ARG A 244 17.36 6.73 -6.42
N ARG A 245 17.70 7.65 -5.52
CA ARG A 245 17.80 7.39 -4.08
C ARG A 245 16.44 6.94 -3.51
N GLY A 246 15.36 7.65 -3.88
CA GLY A 246 14.00 7.24 -3.57
C GLY A 246 13.63 5.86 -4.13
N PHE A 247 14.04 5.58 -5.37
CA PHE A 247 13.85 4.26 -5.98
C PHE A 247 14.54 3.13 -5.20
N LEU A 248 15.77 3.35 -4.72
CA LEU A 248 16.46 2.38 -3.87
C LEU A 248 15.69 2.15 -2.57
N MET A 249 15.24 3.22 -1.91
CA MET A 249 14.50 3.12 -0.65
C MET A 249 13.12 2.47 -0.81
N GLY A 250 12.40 2.72 -1.89
CA GLY A 250 11.12 2.05 -2.15
C GLY A 250 11.22 0.55 -2.44
N ASN A 251 12.41 0.03 -2.73
CA ASN A 251 12.68 -1.41 -2.89
C ASN A 251 13.42 -2.03 -1.69
N ALA A 252 13.82 -1.22 -0.71
CA ALA A 252 14.61 -1.68 0.42
C ALA A 252 13.75 -2.39 1.46
N LEU A 253 14.39 -3.25 2.25
CA LEU A 253 13.80 -3.79 3.47
C LEU A 253 14.16 -2.87 4.64
N VAL A 254 13.24 -2.76 5.61
CA VAL A 254 13.50 -2.00 6.84
C VAL A 254 14.58 -2.72 7.66
N VAL A 255 15.70 -2.05 7.92
CA VAL A 255 16.88 -2.65 8.56
C VAL A 255 16.56 -3.23 9.94
N GLY A 256 15.71 -2.56 10.73
CA GLY A 256 15.28 -3.04 12.04
C GLY A 256 14.52 -4.36 12.00
N VAL A 257 13.68 -4.58 10.97
CA VAL A 257 12.93 -5.84 10.77
C VAL A 257 13.89 -7.00 10.52
N ILE A 258 14.87 -6.80 9.64
CA ILE A 258 15.87 -7.83 9.30
C ILE A 258 16.79 -8.10 10.49
N SER A 259 17.18 -7.05 11.21
CA SER A 259 17.99 -7.15 12.43
C SER A 259 17.31 -8.01 13.49
N ARG A 260 15.99 -7.87 13.70
CA ARG A 260 15.23 -8.69 14.65
C ARG A 260 15.16 -10.17 14.26
N LEU A 261 15.10 -10.47 12.96
CA LEU A 261 15.07 -11.86 12.46
C LEU A 261 16.42 -12.58 12.58
N ARG A 262 17.53 -11.85 12.72
CA ARG A 262 18.89 -12.40 12.74
C ARG A 262 19.09 -13.51 13.77
N LYS A 263 18.77 -13.26 15.04
CA LYS A 263 19.03 -14.22 16.13
C LYS A 263 18.17 -15.48 16.01
N PRO A 264 16.84 -15.39 15.82
CA PRO A 264 16.00 -16.57 15.68
C PRO A 264 16.35 -17.41 14.45
N LEU A 265 16.69 -16.76 13.32
CA LEU A 265 17.15 -17.47 12.12
C LEU A 265 18.49 -18.18 12.34
N ARG A 266 19.45 -17.52 12.99
CA ARG A 266 20.75 -18.14 13.31
C ARG A 266 20.58 -19.38 14.19
N GLN A 267 19.71 -19.31 15.20
CA GLN A 267 19.41 -20.46 16.06
C GLN A 267 18.80 -21.62 15.26
N LEU A 268 17.82 -21.32 14.40
CA LEU A 268 17.21 -22.34 13.53
C LEU A 268 18.23 -23.00 12.60
N ILE A 269 19.12 -22.22 11.98
CA ILE A 269 20.17 -22.72 11.08
C ILE A 269 21.14 -23.62 11.85
N ASN A 270 21.56 -23.22 13.04
CA ASN A 270 22.52 -23.97 13.85
C ASN A 270 21.91 -25.22 14.52
N SER A 271 20.58 -25.30 14.65
CA SER A 271 19.88 -26.44 15.23
C SER A 271 19.54 -27.55 14.25
N ARG A 272 19.85 -27.35 12.96
CA ARG A 272 19.66 -28.33 11.87
C ARG A 272 20.99 -28.97 11.52
#